data_AF-A0A1J0TK41-F1
#
_entry.id   AF-A0A1J0TK41-F1
#
_cell.length_a   1.000
_cell.length_b   1.000
_cell.length_c   1.000
_cell.angle_alpha   90.00
_cell.angle_beta   90.00
_cell.angle_gamma   90.00
#
_symmetry.space_group_name_H-M   'P 1'
#
loop_
_entity.id
_entity.type
_entity.pdbx_description
1 polymer ?
#
loop_
_entity_poly.entity_id
_entity_poly.type
_entity_poly.pdbx_seq_one_letter_code
_entity_poly.pdbx_strand_id
1 'polypeptide(L)'
;MDMVAQLVAHGSAEWPAMRKTADLLGVTSAETVRQWVRKAPAADAEGASRADNEEIRRLKQEVAELKRANGILKAASVFFAAEIDRPHR
;
A
#
# COMPACT_ATOMS: atom_id res chain seq x y z
N MET A 1 -3.19 11.25 -0.78
CA MET A 1 -4.47 10.56 -1.00
C MET A 1 -5.45 11.03 0.07
N ASP A 2 -6.40 11.89 -0.29
CA ASP A 2 -7.33 12.55 0.63
C ASP A 2 -8.34 11.55 1.25
N MET A 3 -8.23 11.28 2.56
CA MET A 3 -9.10 10.35 3.31
C MET A 3 -10.57 10.79 3.31
N VAL A 4 -10.84 12.10 3.32
CA VAL A 4 -12.21 12.62 3.28
C VAL A 4 -12.81 12.33 1.92
N ALA A 5 -12.08 12.62 0.84
CA ALA A 5 -12.52 12.32 -0.53
C ALA A 5 -12.78 10.82 -0.74
N GLN A 6 -11.93 9.94 -0.18
CA GLN A 6 -12.15 8.49 -0.25
C GLN A 6 -13.43 8.07 0.47
N LEU A 7 -13.65 8.52 1.70
CA LEU A 7 -14.85 8.15 2.46
C LEU A 7 -16.13 8.66 1.78
N VAL A 8 -16.08 9.85 1.17
CA VAL A 8 -17.18 10.40 0.36
C VAL A 8 -17.42 9.56 -0.89
N ALA A 9 -16.37 9.13 -1.60
CA ALA A 9 -16.47 8.24 -2.75
C ALA A 9 -17.08 6.87 -2.40
N HIS A 10 -16.94 6.41 -1.15
CA HIS A 10 -17.57 5.18 -0.64
C HIS A 10 -18.99 5.41 -0.09
N GLY A 11 -19.59 6.58 -0.34
CA GLY A 11 -20.98 6.88 0.00
C GLY A 11 -21.19 7.53 1.37
N SER A 12 -20.15 7.94 2.08
CA SER A 12 -20.32 8.76 3.28
C SER A 12 -20.67 10.20 2.90
N ALA A 13 -21.56 10.84 3.67
CA ALA A 13 -21.70 12.28 3.58
C ALA A 13 -20.39 12.97 4.05
N GLU A 14 -20.11 14.16 3.52
CA GLU A 14 -18.85 14.88 3.75
C GLU A 14 -18.54 15.11 5.25
N TRP A 15 -19.54 15.51 6.03
CA TRP A 15 -19.32 15.81 7.44
C TRP A 15 -19.02 14.56 8.30
N PRO A 16 -19.78 13.45 8.17
CA PRO A 16 -19.36 12.16 8.73
C PRO A 16 -17.97 11.70 8.29
N ALA A 17 -17.60 11.90 7.03
CA ALA A 17 -16.27 11.58 6.53
C ALA A 17 -15.17 12.41 7.22
N MET A 18 -15.38 13.72 7.40
CA MET A 18 -14.48 14.60 8.13
C MET A 18 -14.36 14.22 9.61
N ARG A 19 -15.47 13.87 10.27
CA ARG A 19 -15.47 13.43 11.67
C ARG A 19 -14.70 12.12 11.85
N LYS A 20 -14.99 11.12 11.01
CA LYS A 20 -14.27 9.84 11.03
C LYS A 20 -12.78 10.03 10.75
N THR A 21 -12.44 10.95 9.84
CA THR A 21 -11.04 11.29 9.57
C THR A 21 -10.38 11.97 10.77
N ALA A 22 -11.09 12.84 11.48
CA ALA A 22 -10.60 13.46 12.72
C ALA A 22 -10.32 12.40 13.80
N ASP A 23 -11.24 11.45 13.99
CA ASP A 23 -11.07 10.34 14.93
C ASP A 23 -9.83 9.48 14.60
N LEU A 24 -9.66 9.13 13.32
CA LEU A 24 -8.53 8.31 12.85
C LEU A 24 -7.18 9.04 12.96
N LEU A 25 -7.17 10.37 12.82
CA LEU A 25 -5.97 11.19 12.94
C LEU A 25 -5.71 11.67 14.38
N GLY A 26 -6.58 11.33 15.33
CA GLY A 26 -6.48 11.78 16.72
C GLY A 26 -6.69 13.29 16.88
N VAL A 27 -7.41 13.93 15.94
CA VAL A 27 -7.70 15.36 15.95
C VAL A 27 -9.08 15.58 16.57
N THR A 28 -9.17 16.47 17.55
CA THR A 28 -10.38 16.67 18.35
C THR A 28 -11.58 17.22 17.55
N SER A 29 -11.36 17.86 16.41
CA SER A 29 -12.43 18.53 15.66
C SER A 29 -12.44 18.20 14.17
N ALA A 30 -13.62 17.84 13.67
CA ALA A 30 -13.92 17.73 12.24
C ALA A 30 -13.70 19.07 11.49
N GLU A 31 -13.79 20.19 12.21
CA GLU A 31 -13.57 21.52 11.65
C GLU A 31 -12.09 21.76 11.26
N THR A 32 -11.16 21.17 12.02
CA THR A 32 -9.73 21.18 11.70
C THR A 32 -9.48 20.43 10.39
N VAL A 33 -10.11 19.27 10.22
CA VAL A 33 -10.06 18.51 8.97
C VAL A 33 -10.69 19.30 7.83
N ARG A 34 -11.83 19.96 8.04
CA ARG A 34 -12.47 20.84 7.04
C ARG A 34 -11.55 21.96 6.58
N GLN A 35 -10.83 22.61 7.50
CA GLN A 35 -9.86 23.65 7.14
C GLN A 35 -8.71 23.08 6.30
N TRP A 36 -8.23 21.88 6.62
CA TRP A 36 -7.20 21.21 5.82
C TRP A 36 -7.70 20.86 4.42
N VAL A 37 -8.90 20.29 4.30
CA VAL A 37 -9.52 20.00 2.98
C VAL A 37 -9.67 21.28 2.15
N ARG A 38 -10.08 22.40 2.77
CA ARG A 38 -10.20 23.70 2.06
C ARG A 38 -8.86 24.33 1.67
N LYS A 39 -7.80 24.10 2.46
CA LYS A 39 -6.46 24.65 2.21
C LYS A 39 -5.61 23.75 1.33
N ALA A 40 -5.97 22.48 1.19
CA ALA A 40 -5.27 21.55 0.33
C ALA A 40 -5.31 22.10 -1.10
N PRO A 41 -4.16 22.21 -1.79
CA PRO A 41 -4.17 22.49 -3.22
C PRO A 41 -5.02 21.42 -3.91
N ALA A 42 -5.77 21.82 -4.95
CA ALA A 42 -6.51 20.88 -5.77
C ALA A 42 -5.54 19.79 -6.22
N ALA A 43 -5.73 18.57 -5.71
CA ALA A 43 -4.89 17.47 -6.10
C ALA A 43 -5.18 17.20 -7.57
N ASP A 44 -4.18 17.37 -8.44
CA ASP A 44 -4.18 16.83 -9.80
C ASP A 44 -4.29 15.31 -9.68
N ALA A 45 -5.52 14.83 -9.56
CA ALA A 45 -5.86 13.43 -9.28
C ALA A 45 -5.42 12.49 -10.41
N GLU A 46 -5.18 13.05 -11.59
CA GLU A 46 -4.86 12.31 -12.81
C GLU A 46 -3.34 12.11 -13.01
N GLY A 47 -2.51 13.03 -12.51
CA GLY A 47 -1.06 13.00 -12.73
C GLY A 47 -0.31 12.09 -11.77
N ALA A 48 -0.57 12.23 -10.46
CA ALA A 48 0.12 11.44 -9.43
C ALA A 48 -0.31 9.96 -9.47
N SER A 49 -1.60 9.69 -9.71
CA SER A 49 -2.14 8.32 -9.75
C SER A 49 -1.52 7.47 -10.86
N ARG A 50 -1.20 8.05 -12.03
CA ARG A 50 -0.71 7.27 -13.17
C ARG A 50 0.74 6.84 -13.02
N ALA A 51 1.61 7.76 -12.58
CA ALA A 51 3.02 7.46 -12.32
C ALA A 51 3.18 6.48 -11.15
N ASP A 52 2.44 6.70 -10.06
CA ASP A 52 2.43 5.81 -8.90
C ASP A 52 1.96 4.40 -9.30
N ASN A 53 0.95 4.28 -10.17
CA ASN A 53 0.44 2.98 -10.62
C ASN A 53 1.45 2.21 -11.49
N GLU A 54 2.23 2.89 -12.32
CA GLU A 54 3.28 2.26 -13.13
C GLU A 54 4.42 1.74 -12.26
N GLU A 55 4.86 2.54 -11.29
CA GLU A 55 5.90 2.12 -10.34
C GLU A 55 5.43 0.96 -9.47
N ILE A 56 4.20 1.00 -8.95
CA ILE A 56 3.61 -0.11 -8.20
C ILE A 56 3.54 -1.39 -9.05
N ARG A 57 3.19 -1.28 -10.33
CA ARG A 57 3.13 -2.44 -11.24
C ARG A 57 4.52 -3.02 -11.47
N ARG A 58 5.52 -2.18 -11.70
CA ARG A 58 6.92 -2.60 -11.86
C ARG A 58 7.43 -3.30 -10.61
N LEU A 59 7.23 -2.70 -9.43
CA LEU A 59 7.64 -3.27 -8.16
C LEU A 59 6.95 -4.62 -7.89
N LYS A 60 5.65 -4.76 -8.22
CA LYS A 60 4.95 -6.04 -8.08
C LYS A 60 5.54 -7.15 -8.96
N GLN A 61 5.96 -6.82 -10.17
CA GLN A 61 6.62 -7.77 -11.07
C GLN A 61 7.98 -8.19 -10.52
N GLU A 62 8.79 -7.23 -10.09
CA GLU A 62 10.12 -7.48 -9.51
C GLU A 62 10.02 -8.33 -8.23
N VAL A 63 9.08 -8.02 -7.34
CA VAL A 63 8.83 -8.82 -6.13
C VAL A 63 8.39 -10.24 -6.47
N ALA A 64 7.58 -10.44 -7.51
CA ALA A 64 7.15 -11.77 -7.94
C ALA A 64 8.32 -12.61 -8.49
N GLU A 65 9.20 -11.98 -9.26
CA GLU A 65 10.39 -12.62 -9.81
C GLU A 65 11.40 -12.97 -8.70
N LEU A 66 11.68 -12.03 -7.80
CA LEU A 66 12.55 -12.26 -6.64
C LEU A 66 12.02 -13.40 -5.76
N LYS A 67 10.71 -13.47 -5.51
CA LYS A 67 10.10 -14.57 -4.76
C LYS A 67 10.27 -15.92 -5.47
N ARG A 68 10.14 -15.94 -6.80
CA ARG A 68 10.35 -17.15 -7.60
C ARG A 68 11.81 -17.61 -7.51
N ALA A 69 12.76 -16.71 -7.72
CA ALA A 69 14.19 -17.00 -7.62
C ALA A 69 14.57 -17.50 -6.22
N ASN A 70 14.08 -16.84 -5.17
CA ASN A 70 14.32 -17.24 -3.79
C ASN A 70 13.74 -18.65 -3.50
N GLY A 71 12.58 -18.98 -4.07
CA GLY A 71 11.99 -20.32 -4.00
C GLY A 71 12.90 -21.40 -4.60
N ILE A 72 13.48 -21.14 -5.77
CA ILE A 72 14.42 -22.07 -6.43
C ILE A 72 15.68 -22.25 -5.56
N LEU A 73 16.25 -21.15 -5.06
CA LEU A 73 17.46 -21.20 -4.23
C LEU A 73 17.22 -21.96 -2.91
N LYS A 74 16.06 -21.76 -2.27
CA LYS A 74 15.68 -22.51 -1.08
C LYS A 74 15.51 -24.00 -1.38
N ALA A 75 14.84 -24.34 -2.48
CA ALA A 75 14.67 -25.73 -2.88
C ALA A 75 16.01 -26.41 -3.16
N ALA A 76 16.93 -25.73 -3.87
CA ALA A 76 18.28 -26.20 -4.10
C ALA A 76 19.06 -26.40 -2.79
N SER A 77 18.96 -25.45 -1.86
CA SER A 77 19.61 -25.54 -0.55
C SER A 77 19.13 -26.76 0.25
N VAL A 78 17.82 -27.02 0.24
CA VAL A 78 17.23 -28.21 0.89
C VAL A 78 17.71 -29.50 0.21
N PHE A 79 17.75 -29.53 -1.13
CA PHE A 79 18.24 -30.68 -1.88
C PHE A 79 19.70 -31.01 -1.54
N PHE A 80 20.58 -30.01 -1.54
CA PHE A 80 21.99 -30.21 -1.20
C PHE A 80 22.21 -30.60 0.26
N ALA A 81 21.46 -30.01 1.19
CA ALA A 81 21.51 -30.41 2.60
C ALA A 81 21.13 -31.89 2.79
N ALA A 82 20.11 -32.37 2.07
CA ALA A 82 19.67 -33.76 2.13
C ALA A 82 20.70 -34.74 1.53
N GLU A 83 21.47 -34.32 0.52
CA GLU A 83 22.54 -35.15 -0.06
C GLU A 83 23.75 -35.28 0.89
N ILE A 84 24.09 -34.22 1.62
CA ILE A 84 25.16 -34.24 2.63
C ILE A 84 24.84 -35.21 3.78
N ASP A 85 23.56 -35.30 4.17
CA ASP A 85 23.12 -36.11 5.31
C ASP A 85 22.94 -37.61 4.96
N ARG A 86 23.13 -37.99 3.68
CA ARG A 86 23.04 -39.38 3.25
C ARG A 86 24.37 -40.10 3.54
N PRO A 87 24.40 -41.12 4.43
CA PRO A 87 25.62 -41.87 4.67
C PRO A 87 26.05 -42.60 3.40
N HIS A 88 27.25 -42.30 2.92
CA HIS A 88 27.90 -43.05 1.84
C HIS A 88 28.09 -44.48 2.34
N ARG A 89 27.37 -45.43 1.73
CA ARG A 89 27.48 -46.85 2.04
C ARG A 89 28.31 -47.55 0.96
#